data_AF-A0A4V1S9X4-F1
#
_entry.id   AF-A0A4V1S9X4-F1
#
_cell.length_a   1.000
_cell.length_b   1.000
_cell.length_c   1.000
_cell.angle_alpha   90.00
_cell.angle_beta   90.00
_cell.angle_gamma   90.00
#
_symmetry.space_group_name_H-M   'P 1'
#
loop_
_entity.id
_entity.type
_entity.pdbx_description
1 polymer ?
#
loop_
_entity_poly.entity_id
_entity_poly.type
_entity_poly.pdbx_seq_one_letter_code
_entity_poly.pdbx_strand_id
1 'polypeptide(L)'
;MPRYSFIAFWSCMCGIALSQDAVPQHRLRILAVGDQPPFKQEVREGVRYEIAPPADLVPPRTLLVPFPVKQGEEKQKADLQLRLRLGQTSAPLVMPVPENRRVSLNSDHSGKWLDIPLSTGDASLAIVWRKGQKWTAANTIILPDGAAARAEGNLHFSNVSAYPVGLEIEKEKIRLNPGMSYTRKLPSD
;
A
#
# COMPACT_ATOMS: atom_id res chain seq x y z
N MET A 1 -73.29 5.61 -33.58
CA MET A 1 -72.50 4.61 -34.33
C MET A 1 -71.21 5.28 -34.80
N PRO A 2 -70.06 4.58 -34.80
CA PRO A 2 -69.18 4.27 -33.68
C PRO A 2 -68.18 5.41 -33.33
N ARG A 3 -67.70 5.39 -32.08
CA ARG A 3 -66.62 6.24 -31.54
C ARG A 3 -65.26 5.63 -31.91
N TYR A 4 -64.37 6.39 -32.53
CA TYR A 4 -62.97 5.99 -32.70
C TYR A 4 -62.11 6.61 -31.59
N SER A 5 -61.86 5.82 -30.54
CA SER A 5 -60.76 6.04 -29.60
C SER A 5 -59.46 5.65 -30.31
N PHE A 6 -58.60 6.61 -30.62
CA PHE A 6 -57.23 6.31 -31.00
C PHE A 6 -56.38 6.12 -29.75
N ILE A 7 -55.97 4.87 -29.53
CA ILE A 7 -55.11 4.41 -28.45
C ILE A 7 -53.69 4.91 -28.69
N ALA A 8 -53.10 5.52 -27.67
CA ALA A 8 -51.73 5.98 -27.62
C ALA A 8 -50.75 4.81 -27.78
N PHE A 9 -49.87 4.90 -28.79
CA PHE A 9 -48.73 3.99 -28.94
C PHE A 9 -47.49 4.67 -28.37
N TRP A 10 -47.29 4.54 -27.06
CA TRP A 10 -46.09 5.02 -26.39
C TRP A 10 -45.01 3.94 -26.53
N SER A 11 -44.17 4.10 -27.56
CA SER A 11 -43.03 3.21 -27.80
C SER A 11 -41.98 3.47 -26.72
N CYS A 12 -41.95 2.62 -25.70
CA CYS A 12 -40.92 2.61 -24.68
C CYS A 12 -39.64 2.01 -25.31
N MET A 13 -38.78 2.87 -25.85
CA MET A 13 -37.41 2.47 -26.17
C MET A 13 -36.68 2.21 -24.85
N CYS A 14 -36.67 0.96 -24.42
CA CYS A 14 -35.73 0.47 -23.42
C CYS A 14 -34.32 0.55 -24.02
N GLY A 15 -33.63 1.66 -23.77
CA GLY A 15 -32.20 1.78 -24.03
C GLY A 15 -31.46 0.69 -23.26
N ILE A 16 -30.75 -0.17 -23.99
CA ILE A 16 -29.80 -1.12 -23.44
C ILE A 16 -28.65 -0.28 -22.89
N ALA A 17 -28.68 -0.01 -21.59
CA ALA A 17 -27.53 0.53 -20.88
C ALA A 17 -26.44 -0.55 -20.89
N LEU A 18 -25.44 -0.38 -21.75
CA LEU A 18 -24.18 -1.10 -21.66
C LEU A 18 -23.54 -0.73 -20.31
N SER A 19 -23.71 -1.59 -19.30
CA SER A 19 -22.92 -1.54 -18.09
C SER A 19 -21.46 -1.76 -18.47
N GLN A 20 -20.68 -0.69 -18.56
CA GLN A 20 -19.23 -0.80 -18.61
C GLN A 20 -18.78 -1.37 -17.26
N ASP A 21 -18.32 -2.62 -17.26
CA ASP A 21 -17.74 -3.23 -16.07
C ASP A 21 -16.62 -2.34 -15.53
N ALA A 22 -16.85 -1.77 -14.35
CA ALA A 22 -15.86 -0.93 -13.69
C ALA A 22 -14.63 -1.79 -13.37
N VAL A 23 -13.47 -1.39 -13.89
CA VAL A 23 -12.21 -2.09 -13.62
C VAL A 23 -11.98 -2.10 -12.10
N PRO A 24 -11.80 -3.28 -11.48
CA PRO A 24 -11.64 -3.35 -10.04
C PRO A 24 -10.39 -2.57 -9.61
N GLN A 25 -10.53 -1.81 -8.53
CA GLN A 25 -9.46 -0.98 -7.98
C GLN A 25 -8.95 -1.56 -6.66
N HIS A 26 -7.68 -1.31 -6.37
CA HIS A 26 -6.99 -1.64 -5.14
C HIS A 26 -6.38 -0.40 -4.51
N ARG A 27 -6.44 -0.31 -3.18
CA ARG A 27 -5.79 0.74 -2.40
C ARG A 27 -4.55 0.19 -1.69
N LEU A 28 -3.39 0.78 -1.96
CA LEU A 28 -2.15 0.43 -1.28
C LEU A 28 -1.68 1.58 -0.40
N ARG A 29 -1.41 1.28 0.87
CA ARG A 29 -0.61 2.14 1.76
C ARG A 29 0.68 1.43 2.11
N ILE A 30 1.73 2.20 2.33
CA ILE A 30 3.04 1.67 2.73
C ILE A 30 3.46 2.34 4.02
N LEU A 31 3.87 1.55 5.00
CA LEU A 31 4.49 1.99 6.23
C LEU A 31 5.94 1.51 6.26
N ALA A 32 6.88 2.44 6.12
CA ALA A 32 8.29 2.14 6.32
C ALA A 32 8.62 2.17 7.81
N VAL A 33 9.18 1.09 8.35
CA VAL A 33 9.58 0.97 9.76
C VAL A 33 11.07 0.65 9.88
N GLY A 34 11.66 1.09 10.99
CA GLY A 34 13.08 0.91 11.30
C GLY A 34 13.61 2.10 12.09
N ASP A 35 14.86 1.98 12.52
CA ASP A 35 15.53 3.02 13.28
C ASP A 35 15.81 4.24 12.41
N GLN A 36 15.60 5.43 12.97
CA GLN A 36 16.05 6.65 12.31
C GLN A 36 17.58 6.67 12.25
N PRO A 37 18.17 7.16 11.14
CA PRO A 37 19.61 7.33 11.07
C PRO A 37 20.07 8.35 12.13
N PRO A 38 21.28 8.21 12.66
CA PRO A 38 21.79 9.11 13.69
C PRO A 38 21.87 10.53 13.16
N PHE A 39 21.38 11.46 13.97
CA PHE A 39 21.48 12.90 13.71
C PHE A 39 22.95 13.34 13.69
N LYS A 40 23.32 14.13 12.69
CA LYS A 40 24.69 14.68 12.55
C LYS A 40 24.62 16.18 12.31
N GLN A 41 25.45 16.92 13.03
CA GLN A 41 25.64 18.34 12.84
C GLN A 41 27.11 18.66 12.58
N GLU A 42 27.34 19.68 11.77
CA GLU A 42 28.67 20.24 11.51
C GLU A 42 28.60 21.76 11.67
N VAL A 43 29.64 22.34 12.27
CA VAL A 43 29.77 23.79 12.37
C VAL A 43 30.64 24.26 11.21
N ARG A 44 30.08 25.06 10.31
CA ARG A 44 30.82 25.71 9.22
C ARG A 44 30.68 27.21 9.38
N GLU A 45 31.80 27.92 9.43
CA GLU A 45 31.83 29.40 9.55
C GLU A 45 31.01 29.93 10.76
N GLY A 46 31.00 29.17 11.87
CA GLY A 46 30.25 29.54 13.08
C GLY A 46 28.74 29.22 13.04
N VAL A 47 28.23 28.67 11.93
CA VAL A 47 26.82 28.27 11.78
C VAL A 47 26.70 26.74 11.89
N ARG A 48 25.69 26.27 12.63
CA ARG A 48 25.36 24.83 12.76
C ARG A 48 24.53 24.38 11.57
N TYR A 49 25.03 23.41 10.81
CA TYR A 49 24.32 22.76 9.72
C TYR A 49 23.96 21.34 10.09
N GLU A 50 22.72 20.94 9.83
CA GLU A 50 22.30 19.55 9.89
C GLU A 50 22.77 18.82 8.64
N ILE A 51 23.47 17.70 8.83
CA ILE A 51 23.90 16.84 7.73
C ILE A 51 22.81 15.80 7.50
N ALA A 52 22.24 15.83 6.29
CA ALA A 52 21.28 14.82 5.87
C ALA A 52 21.92 13.41 5.94
N PRO A 53 21.16 12.39 6.37
CA PRO A 53 21.66 11.03 6.39
C PRO A 53 21.99 10.55 4.97
N PRO A 54 23.01 9.68 4.82
CA PRO A 54 23.27 8.97 3.57
C PRO A 54 22.01 8.32 2.99
N ALA A 55 21.84 8.37 1.67
CA ALA A 55 20.62 7.92 0.98
C ALA A 55 20.31 6.43 1.19
N ASP A 56 21.32 5.61 1.48
CA ASP A 56 21.18 4.18 1.74
C ASP A 56 20.75 3.85 3.18
N LEU A 57 20.78 4.83 4.10
CA LEU A 57 20.32 4.69 5.49
C LEU A 57 18.87 5.09 5.70
N VAL A 58 18.20 5.61 4.68
CA VAL A 58 16.77 5.97 4.69
C VAL A 58 16.03 5.27 3.54
N PRO A 59 14.72 4.99 3.68
CA PRO A 59 13.95 4.46 2.56
C PRO A 59 13.92 5.47 1.39
N PRO A 60 13.79 5.00 0.12
CA PRO A 60 13.60 5.89 -1.01
C PRO A 60 12.42 6.83 -0.78
N ARG A 61 12.62 8.12 -0.96
CA ARG A 61 11.61 9.15 -0.63
C ARG A 61 10.44 9.13 -1.60
N THR A 62 10.73 8.84 -2.86
CA THR A 62 9.75 8.76 -3.94
C THR A 62 9.84 7.39 -4.59
N LEU A 63 8.70 6.73 -4.68
CA LEU A 63 8.54 5.49 -5.40
C LEU A 63 7.66 5.72 -6.62
N LEU A 64 8.03 5.05 -7.70
CA LEU A 64 7.31 5.03 -8.96
C LEU A 64 6.65 3.68 -9.11
N VAL A 65 5.38 3.68 -9.48
CA VAL A 65 4.63 2.46 -9.76
C VAL A 65 4.29 2.44 -11.23
N PRO A 66 4.96 1.59 -12.03
CA PRO A 66 4.76 1.54 -13.45
C PRO A 66 3.42 0.88 -13.74
N PHE A 67 2.44 1.71 -14.12
CA PHE A 67 1.14 1.23 -14.59
C PHE A 67 0.98 1.53 -16.08
N PRO A 68 0.57 0.54 -16.89
CA PRO A 68 0.11 0.83 -18.24
C PRO A 68 -1.24 1.54 -18.13
N VAL A 69 -1.28 2.84 -18.39
CA VAL A 69 -2.55 3.55 -18.54
C VAL A 69 -3.07 3.23 -19.94
N LYS A 70 -4.26 2.62 -20.03
CA LYS A 70 -5.01 2.55 -21.29
C LYS A 70 -5.76 3.88 -21.45
N GLN A 71 -5.13 4.86 -22.09
CA GLN A 71 -5.85 5.93 -22.78
C GLN A 71 -5.64 5.72 -24.29
N GLY A 72 -6.68 5.95 -25.09
CA GLY A 72 -6.79 5.67 -26.54
C GLY A 72 -5.49 5.35 -27.30
N GLU A 73 -5.44 4.15 -27.90
CA GLU A 73 -4.44 3.57 -28.82
C GLU A 73 -2.93 3.68 -28.49
N GLU A 74 -2.50 4.52 -27.56
CA GLU A 74 -1.13 4.60 -27.06
C GLU A 74 -1.08 4.27 -25.57
N LYS A 75 -0.44 3.14 -25.24
CA LYS A 75 -0.09 2.79 -23.86
C LYS A 75 0.98 3.78 -23.34
N GLN A 76 0.55 4.92 -22.81
CA GLN A 76 1.45 5.79 -22.05
C GLN A 76 1.66 5.18 -20.66
N LYS A 77 2.94 4.98 -20.28
CA LYS A 77 3.33 4.65 -18.91
C LYS A 77 3.30 5.94 -18.10
N ALA A 78 2.16 6.28 -17.50
CA ALA A 78 2.16 7.28 -16.45
C ALA A 78 2.48 6.56 -15.13
N ASP A 79 3.73 6.70 -14.67
CA ASP A 79 4.14 6.14 -13.39
C ASP A 79 3.39 6.87 -12.27
N LEU A 80 2.63 6.13 -11.46
CA LEU A 80 2.03 6.69 -10.27
C LEU A 80 3.11 6.92 -9.21
N GLN A 81 3.09 8.07 -8.55
CA GLN A 81 4.09 8.41 -7.54
C GLN A 81 3.56 8.19 -6.13
N LEU A 82 4.43 7.64 -5.27
CA LEU A 82 4.16 7.46 -3.85
C LEU A 82 5.31 8.03 -3.02
N ARG A 83 4.99 8.89 -2.06
CA ARG A 83 5.99 9.43 -1.13
C ARG A 83 6.08 8.56 0.12
N LEU A 84 7.30 8.15 0.48
CA LEU A 84 7.57 7.43 1.72
C LEU A 84 8.29 8.31 2.73
N ARG A 85 7.96 8.06 4.00
CA ARG A 85 8.63 8.61 5.18
C ARG A 85 8.75 7.53 6.23
N LEU A 86 9.89 7.46 6.89
CA LEU A 86 10.13 6.47 7.94
C LEU A 86 9.20 6.75 9.13
N GLY A 87 8.52 5.72 9.62
CA GLY A 87 7.56 5.80 10.74
C GLY A 87 6.19 6.39 10.38
N GLN A 88 5.93 6.71 9.12
CA GLN A 88 4.64 7.26 8.68
C GLN A 88 4.04 6.43 7.55
N THR A 89 2.74 6.19 7.61
CA THR A 89 2.00 5.58 6.50
C THR A 89 1.93 6.57 5.33
N SER A 90 2.17 6.08 4.12
CA SER A 90 1.95 6.85 2.90
C SER A 90 0.49 7.24 2.73
N ALA A 91 0.24 8.22 1.86
CA ALA A 91 -1.09 8.40 1.28
C ALA A 91 -1.54 7.12 0.56
N PRO A 92 -2.86 6.84 0.49
CA PRO A 92 -3.37 5.70 -0.25
C PRO A 92 -3.13 5.88 -1.74
N LEU A 93 -2.45 4.91 -2.35
CA LEU A 93 -2.33 4.78 -3.79
C LEU A 93 -3.50 3.96 -4.33
N VAL A 94 -4.33 4.57 -5.17
CA VAL A 94 -5.44 3.89 -5.83
C VAL A 94 -4.99 3.47 -7.22
N MET A 95 -5.13 2.18 -7.54
CA MET A 95 -4.68 1.61 -8.82
C MET A 95 -5.60 0.49 -9.27
N PRO A 96 -5.70 0.17 -10.57
CA PRO A 96 -6.33 -1.06 -11.03
C PRO A 96 -5.67 -2.30 -10.42
N VAL A 97 -6.44 -3.35 -10.10
CA VAL A 97 -5.84 -4.59 -9.58
C VAL A 97 -4.98 -5.24 -10.66
N PRO A 98 -3.66 -5.46 -10.44
CA PRO A 98 -2.82 -6.19 -11.38
C PRO A 98 -3.26 -7.66 -11.49
N GLU A 99 -3.15 -8.26 -12.67
CA GLU A 99 -3.53 -9.66 -12.92
C GLU A 99 -2.83 -10.65 -11.98
N ASN A 100 -1.54 -10.42 -11.71
CA ASN A 100 -0.74 -11.24 -10.79
C ASN A 100 -0.90 -10.84 -9.31
N ARG A 101 -1.77 -9.87 -8.99
CA ARG A 101 -1.92 -9.24 -7.67
C ARG A 101 -0.59 -8.84 -7.04
N ARG A 102 0.37 -8.37 -7.84
CA ARG A 102 1.66 -7.84 -7.37
C ARG A 102 1.92 -6.47 -7.97
N VAL A 103 2.52 -5.61 -7.17
CA VAL A 103 2.91 -4.25 -7.55
C VAL A 103 4.41 -4.13 -7.45
N SER A 104 5.07 -3.80 -8.57
CA SER A 104 6.49 -3.49 -8.59
C SER A 104 6.68 -2.00 -8.28
N LEU A 105 7.52 -1.70 -7.29
CA LEU A 105 7.86 -0.36 -6.89
C LEU A 105 9.29 -0.07 -7.34
N ASN A 106 9.47 1.01 -8.07
CA ASN A 106 10.77 1.51 -8.49
C ASN A 106 11.17 2.70 -7.61
N SER A 107 12.45 2.78 -7.25
CA SER A 107 13.03 4.03 -6.76
C SER A 107 13.32 4.93 -7.96
N ASP A 108 13.05 6.22 -7.78
CA ASP A 108 13.44 7.32 -8.66
C ASP A 108 14.90 7.26 -9.18
N HIS A 109 15.83 6.70 -8.41
CA HIS A 109 17.27 6.73 -8.73
C HIS A 109 17.90 5.37 -9.03
N SER A 110 17.25 4.26 -8.68
CA SER A 110 17.91 2.94 -8.69
C SER A 110 17.11 1.82 -9.38
N GLY A 111 16.02 2.16 -10.07
CA GLY A 111 15.19 1.19 -10.76
C GLY A 111 14.34 0.38 -9.78
N LYS A 112 14.10 -0.90 -10.08
CA LYS A 112 13.22 -1.76 -9.28
C LYS A 112 13.74 -1.92 -7.85
N TRP A 113 12.91 -1.56 -6.88
CA TRP A 113 13.25 -1.58 -5.46
C TRP A 113 12.58 -2.72 -4.71
N LEU A 114 11.26 -2.91 -4.88
CA LEU A 114 10.50 -3.92 -4.14
C LEU A 114 9.29 -4.42 -4.95
N ASP A 115 9.01 -5.72 -4.87
CA ASP A 115 7.72 -6.26 -5.32
C ASP A 115 6.82 -6.54 -4.13
N ILE A 116 5.62 -5.99 -4.17
CA ILE A 116 4.63 -6.11 -3.11
C ILE A 116 3.49 -7.01 -3.59
N PRO A 117 3.24 -8.18 -2.96
CA PRO A 117 1.98 -8.87 -3.16
C PRO A 117 0.82 -8.08 -2.54
N LEU A 118 -0.34 -8.10 -3.16
CA LEU A 118 -1.55 -7.48 -2.63
C LEU A 118 -2.34 -8.50 -1.80
N SER A 119 -2.96 -8.02 -0.72
CA SER A 119 -3.95 -8.80 0.03
C SER A 119 -5.15 -9.14 -0.86
N THR A 120 -5.96 -10.12 -0.46
CA THR A 120 -7.14 -10.59 -1.21
C THR A 120 -8.28 -9.58 -1.28
N GLY A 121 -8.36 -8.64 -0.32
CA GLY A 121 -9.38 -7.58 -0.28
C GLY A 121 -9.15 -6.45 -1.30
N ASP A 122 -9.83 -5.33 -1.08
CA ASP A 122 -9.78 -4.09 -1.88
C ASP A 122 -8.66 -3.13 -1.44
N ALA A 123 -8.03 -3.41 -0.29
CA ALA A 123 -6.99 -2.57 0.27
C ALA A 123 -5.92 -3.38 1.01
N SER A 124 -4.67 -2.94 0.88
CA SER A 124 -3.51 -3.49 1.55
C SER A 124 -2.69 -2.42 2.24
N LEU A 125 -2.15 -2.77 3.41
CA LEU A 125 -1.09 -2.06 4.09
C LEU A 125 0.18 -2.90 3.98
N ALA A 126 1.19 -2.38 3.28
CA ALA A 126 2.51 -2.98 3.26
C ALA A 126 3.39 -2.38 4.34
N ILE A 127 3.85 -3.20 5.27
CA ILE A 127 4.86 -2.82 6.26
C ILE A 127 6.22 -3.23 5.69
N VAL A 128 7.10 -2.26 5.50
CA VAL A 128 8.42 -2.47 4.88
C VAL A 128 9.54 -2.07 5.82
N TRP A 129 10.63 -2.84 5.83
CA TRP A 129 11.82 -2.54 6.63
C TRP A 129 13.10 -2.95 5.89
N ARG A 130 14.23 -2.34 6.24
CA ARG A 130 15.53 -2.62 5.60
C ARG A 130 15.87 -4.12 5.64
N LYS A 131 16.43 -4.63 4.55
CA LYS A 131 17.05 -5.96 4.50
C LYS A 131 18.55 -5.80 4.75
N GLY A 132 18.99 -6.10 5.96
CA GLY A 132 20.37 -5.87 6.41
C GLY A 132 20.54 -4.46 7.00
N GLN A 133 21.63 -3.78 6.67
CA GLN A 133 21.97 -2.48 7.24
C GLN A 133 21.47 -1.29 6.41
N LYS A 134 21.19 -1.50 5.11
CA LYS A 134 20.86 -0.46 4.13
C LYS A 134 19.46 -0.67 3.56
N TRP A 135 18.85 0.41 3.06
CA TRP A 135 17.56 0.42 2.38
C TRP A 135 17.63 0.13 0.87
N THR A 136 18.77 -0.34 0.36
CA THR A 136 18.92 -0.79 -1.04
C THR A 136 18.00 -1.96 -1.37
N ALA A 137 17.62 -2.75 -0.35
CA ALA A 137 16.56 -3.75 -0.43
C ALA A 137 15.72 -3.70 0.85
N ALA A 138 14.46 -4.11 0.73
CA ALA A 138 13.52 -4.14 1.84
C ALA A 138 12.85 -5.51 1.97
N ASN A 139 12.55 -5.88 3.21
CA ASN A 139 11.59 -6.93 3.53
C ASN A 139 10.18 -6.31 3.58
N THR A 140 9.16 -7.15 3.46
CA THR A 140 7.77 -6.71 3.44
C THR A 140 6.83 -7.72 4.10
N ILE A 141 5.83 -7.21 4.82
CA ILE A 141 4.65 -7.95 5.30
C ILE A 141 3.42 -7.19 4.85
N ILE A 142 2.39 -7.93 4.42
CA ILE A 142 1.16 -7.36 3.88
C ILE A 142 0.02 -7.66 4.81
N LEU A 143 -0.67 -6.62 5.23
CA LEU A 143 -1.89 -6.71 6.03
C LEU A 143 -3.10 -6.28 5.19
N PRO A 144 -4.26 -6.93 5.37
CA PRO A 144 -5.53 -6.41 4.88
C PRO A 144 -5.80 -5.03 5.50
N ASP A 145 -6.24 -4.07 4.67
CA ASP A 145 -6.47 -2.69 5.10
C ASP A 145 -7.84 -2.15 4.69
N GLY A 146 -8.74 -3.06 4.30
CA GLY A 146 -10.12 -2.73 3.90
C GLY A 146 -10.99 -2.37 5.11
N ALA A 147 -12.19 -1.86 4.84
CA ALA A 147 -13.15 -1.50 5.89
C ALA A 147 -13.51 -2.70 6.78
N ALA A 148 -13.69 -3.89 6.19
CA ALA A 148 -13.97 -5.12 6.92
C ALA A 148 -12.82 -5.47 7.88
N ALA A 149 -11.58 -5.49 7.40
CA ALA A 149 -10.41 -5.80 8.22
C ALA A 149 -10.22 -4.84 9.40
N ARG A 150 -10.57 -3.56 9.22
CA ARG A 150 -10.52 -2.56 10.30
C ARG A 150 -11.67 -2.71 11.28
N ALA A 151 -12.86 -3.10 10.82
CA ALA A 151 -14.03 -3.32 11.65
C ALA A 151 -13.92 -4.57 12.54
N GLU A 152 -13.08 -5.54 12.17
CA GLU A 152 -12.88 -6.77 12.94
C GLU A 152 -12.25 -6.55 14.33
N GLY A 153 -11.66 -5.37 14.60
CA GLY A 153 -11.07 -5.07 15.90
C GLY A 153 -9.87 -5.96 16.23
N ASN A 154 -9.14 -6.42 15.21
CA ASN A 154 -8.00 -7.31 15.40
C ASN A 154 -6.74 -6.53 15.79
N LEU A 155 -5.97 -7.10 16.71
CA LEU A 155 -4.62 -6.68 17.04
C LEU A 155 -3.63 -7.49 16.19
N HIS A 156 -2.80 -6.80 15.42
CA HIS A 156 -1.75 -7.41 14.60
C HIS A 156 -0.36 -7.10 15.16
N PHE A 157 0.39 -8.14 15.49
CA PHE A 157 1.80 -8.06 15.83
C PHE A 157 2.62 -8.60 14.68
N SER A 158 3.65 -7.87 14.26
CA SER A 158 4.57 -8.32 13.21
C SER A 158 6.00 -8.13 13.68
N ASN A 159 6.80 -9.19 13.67
CA ASN A 159 8.21 -9.10 14.03
C ASN A 159 9.04 -8.64 12.83
N VAL A 160 9.36 -7.34 12.81
CA VAL A 160 10.22 -6.71 11.80
C VAL A 160 11.70 -6.69 12.17
N SER A 161 12.07 -7.26 13.32
CA SER A 161 13.46 -7.32 13.77
C SER A 161 14.19 -8.52 13.15
N ALA A 162 15.52 -8.51 13.24
CA ALA A 162 16.35 -9.63 12.81
C ALA A 162 16.37 -10.81 13.81
N TYR A 163 15.75 -10.65 14.98
CA TYR A 163 15.82 -11.62 16.07
C TYR A 163 14.44 -12.18 16.40
N PRO A 164 14.34 -13.42 16.93
CA PRO A 164 13.09 -13.91 17.51
C PRO A 164 12.64 -13.03 18.68
N VAL A 165 11.36 -12.69 18.72
CA VAL A 165 10.75 -11.87 19.78
C VAL A 165 9.74 -12.72 20.55
N GLY A 166 9.76 -12.63 21.87
CA GLY A 166 8.72 -13.18 22.73
C GLY A 166 7.59 -12.15 22.92
N LEU A 167 6.36 -12.57 22.69
CA LEU A 167 5.15 -11.80 22.96
C LEU A 167 4.42 -12.50 24.11
N GLU A 168 4.14 -11.76 25.18
CA GLU A 168 3.32 -12.24 26.29
C GLU A 168 2.07 -11.38 26.36
N ILE A 169 0.91 -12.00 26.12
CA ILE A 169 -0.39 -11.35 26.23
C ILE A 169 -1.21 -12.13 27.25
N GLU A 170 -1.51 -11.47 28.37
CA GLU A 170 -2.15 -12.07 29.55
C GLU A 170 -1.36 -13.27 30.10
N LYS A 171 -1.67 -14.49 29.65
CA LYS A 171 -0.97 -15.74 30.04
C LYS A 171 -0.45 -16.53 28.84
N GLU A 172 -0.69 -16.05 27.63
CA GLU A 172 -0.24 -16.69 26.40
C GLU A 172 1.16 -16.18 26.05
N LYS A 173 2.11 -17.10 25.85
CA LYS A 173 3.48 -16.80 25.42
C LYS A 173 3.68 -17.27 24.00
N ILE A 174 3.92 -16.33 23.10
CA ILE A 174 4.09 -16.58 21.68
C ILE A 174 5.51 -16.21 21.28
N ARG A 175 6.17 -17.09 20.55
CA ARG A 175 7.46 -16.78 19.93
C ARG A 175 7.23 -16.37 18.48
N LEU A 176 7.56 -15.13 18.16
CA LEU A 176 7.54 -14.61 16.80
C LEU A 176 8.94 -14.60 16.20
N ASN A 177 9.19 -15.49 15.24
CA ASN A 177 10.42 -15.44 14.45
C ASN A 177 10.43 -14.21 13.52
N PRO A 178 11.60 -13.76 13.04
CA PRO A 178 11.71 -12.66 12.09
C PRO A 178 10.79 -12.84 10.87
N GLY A 179 10.05 -11.79 10.52
CA GLY A 179 9.11 -11.79 9.39
C GLY A 179 7.77 -12.48 9.65
N MET A 180 7.55 -13.01 10.86
CA MET A 180 6.26 -13.61 11.24
C MET A 180 5.32 -12.58 11.87
N SER A 181 4.03 -12.81 11.67
CA SER A 181 2.96 -12.03 12.28
C SER A 181 2.04 -12.92 13.11
N TYR A 182 1.45 -12.34 14.14
CA TYR A 182 0.39 -12.93 14.95
C TYR A 182 -0.79 -11.97 15.01
N THR A 183 -1.98 -12.54 14.93
CA THR A 183 -3.25 -11.80 14.93
C THR A 183 -4.10 -12.32 16.07
N ARG A 184 -4.62 -11.41 16.89
CA ARG A 184 -5.58 -11.74 17.93
C ARG A 184 -6.79 -10.84 17.80
N LYS A 185 -7.98 -11.43 17.86
CA LYS A 185 -9.22 -10.66 17.96
C LYS A 185 -9.34 -10.07 19.36
N LEU A 186 -9.58 -8.76 19.46
CA LEU A 186 -9.86 -8.15 20.75
C LEU A 186 -11.27 -8.53 21.22
N PRO A 187 -11.50 -8.68 22.53
CA PRO A 187 -12.85 -8.79 23.06
C PRO A 187 -13.64 -7.54 22.63
N SER A 188 -14.83 -7.74 22.07
CA SER A 188 -15.80 -6.66 21.91
C SER A 188 -16.51 -6.49 23.25
N ASP A 189 -16.31 -5.36 23.91
CA ASP A 189 -17.14 -4.94 25.05
C ASP A 189 -18.61 -4.76 24.63
#